data_AF-A0A9Q3DCX6-F1
#
_entry.id   AF-A0A9Q3DCX6-F1
#
_cell.length_a   1.000
_cell.length_b   1.000
_cell.length_c   1.000
_cell.angle_alpha   90.00
_cell.angle_beta   90.00
_cell.angle_gamma   90.00
#
_symmetry.space_group_name_H-M   'P 1'
#
loop_
_entity.id
_entity.type
_entity.pdbx_description
1 polymer ?
#
loop_
_entity_poly.entity_id
_entity_poly.type
_entity_poly.pdbx_seq_one_letter_code
_entity_poly.pdbx_strand_id
1 'polypeptide(L)'
;MELPPLSFHASLEEKWDEEEEPEELEAVLKVVPPVYHQYLDVFSKVKAKKLPPYHTCDHHIELDCLLPPVGVIHSLSNQESEKLRAYISENLEKRSIRPSSSSTGEPVLFVKKKDGGLCLCVY
;
A
#
# COMPACT_ATOMS: atom_id res chain seq x y z
N MET A 1 -3.04 34.71 21.83
CA MET A 1 -3.99 33.71 21.30
C MET A 1 -3.15 32.50 20.94
N GLU A 2 -2.88 31.64 21.91
CA GLU A 2 -2.12 30.39 21.69
C GLU A 2 -3.10 29.30 21.27
N LEU A 3 -2.79 28.61 20.16
CA LEU A 3 -3.54 27.43 19.73
C LEU A 3 -3.10 26.23 20.58
N PRO A 4 -4.04 25.37 21.04
CA PRO A 4 -3.67 24.19 21.80
C PRO A 4 -2.97 23.16 20.90
N PRO A 5 -2.03 22.36 21.44
CA PRO A 5 -1.44 21.26 20.69
C PRO A 5 -2.52 20.20 20.41
N LEU A 6 -2.66 19.82 19.13
CA LEU A 6 -3.44 18.66 18.73
C LEU A 6 -2.75 17.40 19.28
N SER A 7 -3.17 17.00 20.47
CA SER A 7 -2.86 15.68 21.01
C SER A 7 -3.66 14.65 20.23
N PHE A 8 -2.97 13.86 19.41
CA PHE A 8 -3.53 12.62 18.88
C PHE A 8 -3.55 11.62 20.02
N HIS A 9 -4.68 11.55 20.73
CA HIS A 9 -4.90 10.55 21.78
C HIS A 9 -4.98 9.17 21.10
N ALA A 10 -3.86 8.45 21.07
CA ALA A 10 -3.81 7.06 20.68
C ALA A 10 -4.46 6.23 21.79
N SER A 11 -5.75 5.97 21.67
CA SER A 11 -6.44 4.91 22.40
C SER A 11 -7.72 4.55 21.68
N LEU A 12 -7.61 3.58 20.78
CA LEU A 12 -8.67 2.61 20.57
C LEU A 12 -7.96 1.30 20.22
N GLU A 13 -7.98 0.34 21.14
CA GLU A 13 -7.75 -1.05 20.77
C GLU A 13 -8.88 -1.44 19.82
N GLU A 14 -8.64 -1.26 18.52
CA GLU A 14 -9.42 -1.94 17.51
C GLU A 14 -9.17 -3.43 17.69
N LYS A 15 -10.12 -4.13 18.30
CA LYS A 15 -10.31 -5.55 18.04
C LYS A 15 -10.81 -5.64 16.61
N TRP A 16 -9.98 -6.16 15.72
CA TRP A 16 -10.37 -6.42 14.34
C TRP A 16 -11.06 -7.77 14.31
N ASP A 17 -12.28 -7.80 13.81
CA ASP A 17 -13.00 -9.03 13.47
C ASP A 17 -12.22 -9.75 12.36
N GLU A 18 -11.49 -10.81 12.73
CA GLU A 18 -10.79 -11.72 11.82
C GLU A 18 -11.76 -12.78 11.27
N GLU A 19 -12.87 -12.37 10.67
CA GLU A 19 -13.74 -13.32 9.95
C GLU A 19 -13.29 -13.40 8.49
N GLU A 20 -12.44 -14.39 8.21
CA GLU A 20 -12.21 -14.85 6.83
C GLU A 20 -13.50 -15.50 6.32
N GLU A 21 -14.03 -15.02 5.20
CA GLU A 21 -15.21 -15.62 4.57
C GLU A 21 -14.93 -17.11 4.27
N PRO A 22 -15.79 -18.04 4.73
CA PRO A 22 -15.52 -19.48 4.66
C PRO A 22 -15.28 -20.01 3.24
N GLU A 23 -15.84 -19.35 2.23
CA GLU A 23 -15.62 -19.68 0.82
C GLU A 23 -14.17 -19.44 0.36
N GLU A 24 -13.47 -18.44 0.92
CA GLU A 24 -12.07 -18.15 0.57
C GLU A 24 -11.13 -19.21 1.17
N LEU A 25 -11.36 -19.63 2.40
CA LEU A 25 -10.56 -20.67 3.07
C LEU A 25 -10.66 -22.02 2.34
N GLU A 26 -11.86 -22.41 1.90
CA GLU A 26 -12.03 -23.62 1.11
C GLU A 26 -11.32 -23.55 -0.24
N ALA A 27 -11.32 -22.38 -0.89
CA ALA A 27 -10.61 -22.19 -2.15
C ALA A 27 -9.09 -22.32 -1.96
N VAL A 28 -8.55 -21.76 -0.87
CA VAL A 28 -7.12 -21.86 -0.54
C VAL A 28 -6.73 -23.31 -0.23
N LEU A 29 -7.52 -24.05 0.56
CA LEU A 29 -7.26 -25.45 0.91
C LEU A 29 -7.18 -26.38 -0.32
N LYS A 30 -7.97 -26.10 -1.36
CA LYS A 30 -7.95 -26.89 -2.61
C LYS A 30 -6.69 -26.69 -3.44
N VAL A 31 -6.04 -25.53 -3.32
CA VAL A 31 -4.86 -25.15 -4.13
C VAL A 31 -3.56 -25.40 -3.38
N VAL A 32 -3.55 -25.20 -2.06
CA VAL A 32 -2.34 -25.30 -1.23
C VAL A 32 -2.02 -26.77 -0.90
N PRO A 33 -0.80 -27.25 -1.22
CA PRO A 33 -0.39 -28.61 -0.86
C PRO A 33 -0.48 -28.89 0.65
N PRO A 34 -0.80 -30.13 1.08
CA PRO A 34 -1.00 -30.47 2.49
C PRO A 34 0.17 -30.10 3.42
N VAL A 35 1.40 -30.13 2.91
CA VAL A 35 2.61 -29.75 3.66
C VAL A 35 2.58 -28.30 4.16
N TYR A 36 1.83 -27.43 3.49
CA TYR A 36 1.71 -26.01 3.83
C TYR A 36 0.40 -25.65 4.54
N HIS A 37 -0.43 -26.63 4.91
CA HIS A 37 -1.71 -26.37 5.59
C HIS A 37 -1.54 -25.72 6.98
N GLN A 38 -0.36 -25.84 7.59
CA GLN A 38 -0.03 -25.09 8.81
C GLN A 38 0.18 -23.57 8.59
N TYR A 39 0.32 -23.12 7.33
CA TYR A 39 0.58 -21.73 6.94
C TYR A 39 -0.55 -21.14 6.09
N LEU A 40 -1.78 -21.64 6.24
CA LEU A 40 -2.92 -21.17 5.43
C LEU A 40 -3.19 -19.68 5.61
N ASP A 41 -2.86 -19.15 6.78
CA ASP A 41 -2.94 -17.73 7.10
C ASP A 41 -2.06 -16.85 6.19
N VAL A 42 -0.93 -17.36 5.70
CA VAL A 42 -0.05 -16.65 4.74
C VAL A 42 -0.72 -16.47 3.38
N PHE A 43 -1.67 -17.34 3.03
CA PHE A 43 -2.40 -17.29 1.77
C PHE A 43 -3.70 -16.47 1.86
N SER A 44 -4.02 -15.90 3.02
CA SER A 44 -5.16 -15.00 3.21
C SER A 44 -4.98 -13.71 2.41
N LYS A 45 -5.96 -13.42 1.54
CA LYS A 45 -6.00 -12.15 0.80
C LYS A 45 -6.28 -10.97 1.71
N VAL A 46 -7.07 -11.16 2.76
CA VAL A 46 -7.43 -10.10 3.71
C VAL A 46 -6.20 -9.69 4.51
N LYS A 47 -5.44 -10.66 5.03
CA LYS A 47 -4.18 -10.40 5.75
C LYS A 47 -3.12 -9.80 4.82
N ALA A 48 -3.00 -10.28 3.59
CA ALA A 48 -2.04 -9.76 2.61
C ALA A 48 -2.30 -8.31 2.16
N LYS A 49 -3.53 -7.79 2.32
CA LYS A 49 -3.85 -6.39 2.02
C LYS A 49 -3.37 -5.41 3.10
N LYS A 50 -3.05 -5.89 4.30
CA LYS A 50 -2.62 -5.05 5.42
C LYS A 50 -1.10 -4.92 5.43
N LEU A 51 -0.60 -3.73 5.78
CA LEU A 51 0.81 -3.56 6.06
C LEU A 51 1.21 -4.40 7.28
N PRO A 52 2.42 -5.00 7.29
CA PRO A 52 2.93 -5.64 8.48
C PRO A 52 3.07 -4.61 9.61
N PRO A 53 3.03 -5.07 10.88
CA PRO A 53 3.29 -4.20 12.01
C PRO A 53 4.69 -3.59 11.91
N TYR A 54 4.87 -2.42 12.51
CA TYR A 54 6.16 -1.75 12.58
C TYR A 54 7.18 -2.62 13.33
N HIS A 55 8.39 -2.75 12.79
CA HIS A 55 9.45 -3.54 13.40
C HIS A 55 10.64 -2.65 13.82
N THR A 56 11.55 -3.20 14.62
CA THR A 56 12.79 -2.49 15.01
C THR A 56 13.76 -2.28 13.84
N CYS A 57 13.52 -2.95 12.71
CA CYS A 57 14.35 -2.97 11.53
C CYS A 57 13.51 -2.66 10.28
N ASP A 58 12.89 -1.47 10.28
CA ASP A 58 12.19 -0.95 9.10
C ASP A 58 13.19 -0.51 8.02
N HIS A 59 12.71 -0.46 6.77
CA HIS A 59 13.54 -0.04 5.64
C HIS A 59 13.94 1.44 5.79
N HIS A 60 15.22 1.68 6.06
CA HIS A 60 15.80 3.01 6.11
C HIS A 60 16.50 3.31 4.78
N ILE A 61 16.26 4.52 4.25
CA ILE A 61 16.95 5.03 3.06
C ILE A 61 18.00 6.02 3.56
N GLU A 62 19.26 5.61 3.53
CA GLU A 62 20.41 6.49 3.83
C GLU A 62 20.59 7.49 2.67
N LEU A 63 20.76 8.77 3.00
CA LEU A 63 20.96 9.84 2.02
C LEU A 63 22.40 10.33 2.08
N ASP A 64 23.15 10.19 0.97
CA ASP A 64 24.56 10.59 0.89
C ASP A 64 24.75 12.12 0.76
N CYS A 65 23.72 12.85 0.29
CA CYS A 65 23.75 14.28 -0.06
C CYS A 65 22.40 14.97 0.23
N LEU A 66 22.28 16.26 -0.11
CA LEU A 66 21.03 17.05 -0.05
C LEU A 66 19.82 16.33 -0.70
N LEU A 67 18.62 16.69 -0.22
CA LEU A 67 17.33 16.19 -0.69
C LEU A 67 17.24 16.12 -2.24
N PRO A 68 16.67 15.05 -2.81
CA PRO A 68 16.50 14.95 -4.25
C PRO A 68 15.63 16.10 -4.77
N PRO A 69 15.90 16.61 -5.99
CA PRO A 69 15.05 17.61 -6.62
C PRO A 69 13.64 17.05 -6.83
N VAL A 70 12.64 17.93 -6.92
CA VAL A 70 11.29 17.54 -7.28
C VAL A 70 11.27 17.16 -8.76
N GLY A 71 10.83 15.94 -9.07
CA GLY A 71 10.76 15.45 -10.43
C GLY A 71 9.66 16.14 -11.25
N VAL A 72 9.81 16.07 -12.59
CA VAL A 72 8.92 16.77 -13.53
C VAL A 72 7.61 16.02 -13.69
N ILE A 73 6.48 16.69 -13.48
CA ILE A 73 5.15 16.09 -13.67
C ILE A 73 4.84 16.01 -15.17
N HIS A 74 4.59 14.80 -15.66
CA HIS A 74 4.17 14.55 -17.03
C HIS A 74 2.64 14.59 -17.19
N SER A 75 2.17 14.99 -18.36
CA SER A 75 0.74 14.93 -18.68
C SER A 75 0.31 13.47 -18.89
N LEU A 76 -0.81 13.09 -18.27
CA LEU A 76 -1.41 11.76 -18.38
C LEU A 76 -2.59 11.78 -19.36
N SER A 77 -2.76 10.72 -20.12
CA SER A 77 -3.99 10.46 -20.87
C SER A 77 -5.18 10.19 -19.94
N ASN A 78 -6.40 10.23 -20.47
CA ASN A 78 -7.61 9.94 -19.68
C ASN A 78 -7.55 8.56 -19.03
N GLN A 79 -7.12 7.55 -19.78
CA GLN A 79 -7.01 6.17 -19.30
C GLN A 79 -5.99 6.05 -18.15
N GLU A 80 -4.85 6.72 -18.26
CA GLU A 80 -3.82 6.74 -17.23
C GLU A 80 -4.28 7.49 -15.97
N SER A 81 -4.99 8.61 -16.14
CA SER A 81 -5.55 9.39 -15.04
C SER A 81 -6.59 8.62 -14.25
N GLU A 82 -7.50 7.91 -14.92
CA GLU A 82 -8.47 7.01 -14.28
C GLU A 82 -7.75 5.89 -13.52
N LYS A 83 -6.73 5.28 -14.14
CA LYS A 83 -5.94 4.23 -13.49
C LYS A 83 -5.18 4.73 -12.27
N LEU A 84 -4.60 5.93 -12.34
CA LEU A 84 -3.91 6.58 -11.24
C LEU A 84 -4.85 6.83 -10.06
N ARG A 85 -6.05 7.38 -10.32
CA ARG A 85 -7.06 7.63 -9.29
C ARG A 85 -7.50 6.34 -8.61
N ALA A 86 -7.77 5.29 -9.39
CA ALA A 86 -8.13 3.98 -8.85
C ALA A 86 -7.01 3.42 -7.95
N TYR A 87 -5.75 3.50 -8.40
CA TYR A 87 -4.60 3.06 -7.62
C TYR A 87 -4.47 3.83 -6.30
N ILE A 88 -4.60 5.16 -6.34
CA ILE A 88 -4.48 6.00 -5.14
C ILE A 88 -5.59 5.64 -4.14
N SER A 89 -6.85 5.56 -4.58
CA SER A 89 -7.97 5.20 -3.71
C SER A 89 -7.78 3.83 -3.06
N GLU A 90 -7.41 2.82 -3.84
CA GLU A 90 -7.19 1.46 -3.34
C GLU A 90 -6.04 1.39 -2.31
N ASN A 91 -4.93 2.10 -2.55
CA ASN A 91 -3.79 2.08 -1.65
C ASN A 91 -3.97 2.97 -0.41
N LEU A 92 -4.82 4.00 -0.48
CA LEU A 92 -5.24 4.75 0.70
C LEU A 92 -6.16 3.90 1.60
N GLU A 93 -7.10 3.16 1.01
CA GLU A 93 -7.97 2.23 1.75
C GLU A 93 -7.16 1.14 2.46
N LYS A 94 -6.16 0.57 1.77
CA LYS A 94 -5.22 -0.41 2.35
C LYS A 94 -4.24 0.18 3.37
N ARG A 95 -4.19 1.52 3.48
CA ARG A 95 -3.18 2.27 4.25
C ARG A 95 -1.73 2.02 3.81
N SER A 96 -1.52 1.53 2.58
CA SER A 96 -0.19 1.32 1.99
C SER A 96 0.50 2.64 1.64
N ILE A 97 -0.28 3.68 1.34
CA ILE A 97 0.20 5.06 1.14
C ILE A 97 -0.59 6.02 2.02
N ARG A 98 -0.04 7.22 2.21
CA ARG A 98 -0.72 8.33 2.90
C ARG A 98 -0.36 9.66 2.24
N PRO A 99 -1.21 10.70 2.35
CA PRO A 99 -0.81 12.06 1.99
C PRO A 99 0.46 12.46 2.74
N SER A 100 1.36 13.15 2.06
CA SER A 100 2.61 13.65 2.64
C SER A 100 2.89 15.08 2.19
N SER A 101 3.61 15.84 3.03
CA SER A 101 4.09 17.20 2.74
C SER A 101 5.61 17.21 2.53
N SER A 102 6.13 16.19 1.85
CA SER A 102 7.55 16.06 1.55
C SER A 102 8.01 17.19 0.62
N SER A 103 9.24 17.67 0.82
CA SER A 103 9.91 18.62 -0.07
C SER A 103 10.42 18.00 -1.37
N THR A 104 10.42 16.66 -1.44
CA THR A 104 10.82 15.85 -2.58
C THR A 104 9.63 15.00 -3.05
N GLY A 105 9.53 14.80 -4.36
CA GLY A 105 8.52 13.93 -4.95
C GLY A 105 8.94 13.52 -6.36
N GLU A 106 8.69 12.25 -6.68
CA GLU A 106 8.97 11.69 -8.00
C GLU A 106 7.71 11.56 -8.85
N PRO A 107 7.81 11.70 -10.17
CA PRO A 107 6.67 11.60 -11.05
C PRO A 107 6.26 10.14 -11.23
N VAL A 108 4.99 9.97 -11.58
CA VAL A 108 4.43 8.67 -11.91
C VAL A 108 4.36 8.51 -13.42
N LEU A 109 4.78 7.34 -13.90
CA LEU A 109 4.68 6.92 -15.29
C LEU A 109 3.86 5.63 -15.39
N PHE A 110 3.31 5.37 -16.58
CA PHE A 110 2.61 4.12 -16.88
C PHE A 110 3.34 3.31 -17.94
N VAL A 111 3.55 2.03 -17.65
CA VAL A 111 4.14 1.07 -18.58
C VAL A 111 3.07 0.08 -19.02
N LYS A 112 3.01 -0.20 -20.33
CA LYS A 112 2.11 -1.22 -20.87
C LYS A 112 2.64 -2.61 -20.52
N LYS A 113 1.80 -3.41 -19.87
CA LYS A 113 2.02 -4.83 -19.61
C LYS A 113 1.75 -5.65 -20.87
N LYS A 114 2.24 -6.90 -20.88
CA LYS A 114 2.04 -7.86 -21.98
C LYS A 114 0.56 -8.17 -22.25
N ASP A 115 -0.27 -8.14 -21.21
CA ASP A 115 -1.72 -8.35 -21.28
C ASP A 115 -2.49 -7.11 -21.77
N GLY A 116 -1.81 -6.01 -22.10
CA GLY A 116 -2.41 -4.74 -22.52
C GLY A 116 -2.83 -3.83 -21.36
N GLY A 117 -2.67 -4.27 -20.10
CA GLY A 117 -2.92 -3.45 -18.93
C GLY A 117 -1.86 -2.36 -18.71
N LEU A 118 -2.19 -1.37 -17.88
CA LEU A 118 -1.24 -0.34 -17.43
C LEU A 118 -0.67 -0.68 -16.05
N CYS A 119 0.65 -0.57 -15.91
CA CYS A 119 1.37 -0.67 -14.64
C CYS A 119 1.84 0.71 -14.21
N LEU A 120 1.52 1.10 -12.98
CA LEU A 120 2.04 2.31 -12.36
C LEU A 120 3.51 2.11 -11.97
N CYS A 121 4.37 3.07 -12.32
CA CYS A 121 5.78 3.10 -11.96
C CYS A 121 6.12 4.47 -11.38
N VAL A 122 6.86 4.51 -10.28
CA VAL A 122 7.50 5.72 -9.77
C VAL A 122 8.91 5.74 -10.36
N TYR A 123 9.28 6.84 -11.02
CA TYR A 123 10.56 6.99 -11.73
C TYR A 123 11.57 7.71 -10.85
#